data_AF-A0A843CX89-F1
#
_entry.id   AF-A0A843CX89-F1
#
_cell.length_a   1.000
_cell.length_b   1.000
_cell.length_c   1.000
_cell.angle_alpha   90.00
_cell.angle_beta   90.00
_cell.angle_gamma   90.00
#
_symmetry.space_group_name_H-M   'P 1'
#
loop_
_entity.id
_entity.type
_entity.pdbx_description
1 polymer ?
#
loop_
_entity_poly.entity_id
_entity_poly.type
_entity_poly.pdbx_seq_one_letter_code
_entity_poly.pdbx_strand_id
1 'polypeptide(L)' 'MSVAKVVELVGSSNRSFQDAVDTAIQRASKTVRGIRGVDVVGQKAIVKSGKV' A
#
# COMPACT_ATOMS: atom_id res chain seq x y z
N MET A 1 11.47 22.57 13.62
CA MET A 1 11.48 21.09 13.71
C MET A 1 10.32 20.56 12.88
N SER A 2 10.57 19.75 11.86
CA SER A 2 9.51 19.14 11.04
C SER A 2 8.98 17.87 11.72
N VAL A 3 7.66 17.76 11.85
CA VAL A 3 6.99 16.55 12.38
C VAL A 3 6.46 15.75 11.20
N ALA A 4 6.79 14.46 11.16
CA ALA A 4 6.28 13.52 10.16
C ALA A 4 5.27 12.57 10.78
N LYS A 5 4.23 12.21 10.02
CA LYS A 5 3.25 11.19 10.39
C LYS A 5 3.54 9.94 9.57
N VAL A 6 3.81 8.83 10.26
CA VAL A 6 3.94 7.50 9.64
C VAL A 6 2.66 6.72 9.92
N VAL A 7 2.12 6.09 8.88
CA VAL A 7 0.95 5.20 8.98
C VAL A 7 1.24 3.93 8.18
N GLU A 8 0.88 2.79 8.75
CA GLU A 8 0.99 1.49 8.08
C GLU A 8 -0.32 1.18 7.35
N LEU A 9 -0.22 0.70 6.12
CA LEU A 9 -1.35 0.40 5.24
C LEU A 9 -1.17 -1.00 4.65
N VAL A 10 -2.26 -1.76 4.59
CA VAL A 10 -2.28 -3.07 3.91
C VAL A 10 -3.19 -2.94 2.70
N GLY A 11 -2.59 -3.00 1.52
CA GLY A 11 -3.29 -3.05 0.23
C GLY A 11 -3.33 -4.46 -0.32
N SER A 12 -4.38 -4.78 -1.06
CA SER A 12 -4.52 -6.05 -1.78
C SER A 12 -5.04 -5.80 -3.17
N SER A 13 -4.51 -6.51 -4.16
CA SER A 13 -5.02 -6.53 -5.53
C SER A 13 -4.89 -7.93 -6.12
N ASN A 14 -5.80 -8.26 -7.04
CA ASN A 14 -5.77 -9.49 -7.84
C ASN A 14 -4.94 -9.34 -9.12
N ARG A 15 -4.37 -8.15 -9.39
CA ARG A 15 -3.66 -7.84 -10.63
C ARG A 15 -2.14 -7.89 -10.44
N SER A 16 -1.63 -7.11 -9.49
CA SER A 16 -0.20 -7.01 -9.21
C SER A 16 0.07 -6.34 -7.87
N PHE A 17 1.30 -6.43 -7.39
CA PHE A 17 1.74 -5.69 -6.21
C PHE A 17 1.68 -4.17 -6.40
N GLN A 18 2.00 -3.68 -7.61
CA GLN A 18 1.92 -2.25 -7.91
C GLN A 18 0.48 -1.74 -7.79
N ASP A 19 -0.48 -2.48 -8.35
CA ASP A 19 -1.91 -2.13 -8.27
C ASP A 19 -2.42 -2.17 -6.81
N ALA A 20 -1.90 -3.08 -5.99
CA ALA A 20 -2.20 -3.13 -4.56
C ALA A 20 -1.67 -1.89 -3.81
N VAL A 21 -0.46 -1.43 -4.12
CA VAL A 21 0.14 -0.21 -3.56
C VAL A 21 -0.65 1.02 -3.99
N ASP A 22 -0.94 1.15 -5.28
CA ASP A 22 -1.69 2.27 -5.83
C ASP A 22 -3.09 2.37 -5.21
N THR A 23 -3.78 1.24 -5.05
CA THR A 23 -5.10 1.17 -4.40
C THR A 23 -5.04 1.60 -2.94
N ALA A 24 -4.01 1.15 -2.19
CA ALA A 24 -3.83 1.53 -0.80
C ALA A 24 -3.58 3.05 -0.66
N ILE A 25 -2.70 3.61 -1.49
CA ILE A 25 -2.42 5.05 -1.52
C ILE A 25 -3.67 5.84 -1.89
N GLN A 26 -4.43 5.39 -2.89
CA GLN A 26 -5.65 6.05 -3.34
C GLN A 26 -6.74 6.05 -2.26
N ARG A 27 -6.82 4.99 -1.44
CA ARG A 27 -7.74 4.95 -0.28
C ARG A 27 -7.27 5.88 0.84
N ALA A 28 -5.96 5.91 1.11
CA ALA A 28 -5.37 6.73 2.15
C ALA A 28 -5.43 8.22 1.81
N SER A 29 -5.23 8.61 0.55
CA SER A 29 -5.25 10.01 0.10
C SER A 29 -6.59 10.70 0.31
N LYS A 30 -7.68 9.94 0.42
CA LYS A 30 -9.02 10.47 0.75
C LYS A 30 -9.10 11.04 2.18
N THR A 31 -8.23 10.62 3.10
CA THR A 31 -8.29 11.02 4.51
C THR A 31 -6.96 11.58 5.04
N VAL A 32 -5.83 11.13 4.48
CA VAL A 32 -4.48 11.56 4.85
C VAL A 32 -3.94 12.49 3.77
N ARG A 33 -3.71 13.75 4.15
CA ARG A 33 -3.15 14.78 3.26
C ARG A 33 -1.62 14.77 3.31
N GLY A 34 -0.99 15.15 2.19
CA GLY A 34 0.45 15.36 2.13
C GLY A 34 1.28 14.08 2.16
N ILE A 35 0.76 12.97 1.61
CA ILE A 35 1.53 11.75 1.38
C ILE A 35 2.64 12.08 0.37
N ARG A 36 3.90 11.92 0.77
CA ARG A 36 5.09 12.26 -0.05
C ARG A 36 5.93 11.07 -0.47
N GLY A 37 5.71 9.92 0.16
CA GLY A 37 6.46 8.70 -0.10
C GLY A 37 5.77 7.52 0.56
N VAL A 38 6.10 6.34 0.05
CA VAL A 38 5.67 5.05 0.60
C VAL A 38 6.90 4.18 0.69
N ASP A 39 7.02 3.48 1.81
CA ASP A 39 8.04 2.47 2.03
C ASP A 39 7.34 1.10 2.10
N VAL A 40 7.84 0.13 1.34
CA VAL A 40 7.23 -1.21 1.25
C VAL A 40 7.93 -2.12 2.26
N VAL A 41 7.32 -2.26 3.43
CA VAL A 41 7.86 -3.08 4.53
C VAL A 41 7.78 -4.58 4.22
N GLY A 42 6.81 -5.01 3.41
CA GLY A 42 6.70 -6.41 3.00
C GLY A 42 5.61 -6.67 1.98
N GLN A 43 5.77 -7.76 1.22
CA GLN A 43 4.81 -8.22 0.21
C GLN A 43 4.35 -9.63 0.57
N LYS A 44 3.04 -9.83 0.61
CA LYS A 44 2.42 -11.13 0.85
C LYS A 44 1.52 -11.50 -0.32
N ALA A 45 1.56 -12.77 -0.70
CA ALA A 45 0.78 -13.33 -1.79
C ALA A 45 -0.02 -14.54 -1.28
N ILE A 46 -1.26 -14.68 -1.77
CA ILE A 46 -2.07 -15.87 -1.52
C ILE A 46 -1.93 -16.77 -2.74
N VAL A 47 -1.28 -17.92 -2.58
CA VAL A 47 -1.15 -18.90 -3.66
C VAL A 47 -2.40 -19.77 -3.71
N LYS A 48 -3.09 -19.80 -4.86
CA LYS A 48 -4.19 -20.73 -5.15
C LYS A 48 -3.89 -21.53 -6.40
N SER A 49 -3.96 -22.86 -6.30
CA SER A 49 -3.72 -23.78 -7.42
C SER A 49 -2.39 -23.54 -8.14
N GLY A 50 -1.33 -23.21 -7.39
CA GLY A 50 0.01 -22.93 -7.91
C GLY A 50 0.19 -21.56 -8.57
N LYS A 51 -0.79 -20.66 -8.45
CA LYS A 51 -0.72 -19.29 -8.98
C LYS A 51 -0.87 -18.26 -7.85
N VAL A 52 -0.13 -17.18 -7.95
CA VAL A 52 -0.22 -15.97 -7.11
C VAL A 52 -1.20 -14.99 -7.74
#